data_AF-A0A4Q3MIQ8-F1
#
_entry.id   AF-A0A4Q3MIQ8-F1
#
_cell.length_a   1.000
_cell.length_b   1.000
_cell.length_c   1.000
_cell.angle_alpha   90.00
_cell.angle_beta   90.00
_cell.angle_gamma   90.00
#
_symmetry.space_group_name_H-M   'P 1'
#
loop_
_entity.id
_entity.type
_entity.pdbx_description
1 polymer ?
#
loop_
_entity_poly.entity_id
_entity_poly.type
_entity_poly.pdbx_seq_one_letter_code
_entity_poly.pdbx_strand_id
1 'polypeptide(L)'
;MGGIKYHVGVVAARTLSETNEARQIEQRRGAMQTEITEAKNAEINSINRRLADALERLRNRPDRLPIDPVACKGATGAELSGPDAGFLEREAARADSLRAALSACYKQYDSLTAK
;
A
#
# COMPACT_ATOMS: atom_id res chain seq x y z
N MET A 1 11.73 -24.00 56.39
CA MET A 1 11.47 -24.69 55.11
C MET A 1 10.46 -23.97 54.18
N GLY A 2 9.85 -22.83 54.56
CA GLY A 2 8.83 -22.13 53.73
C GLY A 2 9.33 -21.11 52.70
N GLY A 3 10.54 -20.55 52.86
CA GLY A 3 11.02 -19.46 52.01
C GLY A 3 11.34 -19.83 50.55
N ILE A 4 11.84 -21.05 50.31
CA ILE A 4 12.24 -21.50 48.97
C ILE A 4 11.03 -21.70 48.07
N LYS A 5 9.94 -22.30 48.57
CA LYS A 5 8.70 -22.49 47.80
C LYS A 5 8.04 -21.17 47.41
N TYR A 6 8.09 -20.17 48.30
CA TYR A 6 7.54 -18.85 48.06
C TYR A 6 8.30 -18.12 46.95
N HIS A 7 9.64 -18.18 46.96
CA HIS A 7 10.46 -17.58 45.89
C HIS A 7 10.25 -18.24 44.53
N VAL A 8 10.15 -19.57 44.46
CA VAL A 8 9.88 -20.28 43.20
C VAL A 8 8.53 -19.88 42.61
N GLY A 9 7.49 -19.76 43.43
CA GLY A 9 6.17 -19.30 42.98
C GLY A 9 6.16 -17.87 42.45
N VAL A 10 6.89 -16.96 43.11
CA VAL A 10 7.01 -15.55 42.67
C VAL A 10 7.77 -15.44 41.35
N VAL A 11 8.84 -16.21 41.16
CA VAL A 11 9.59 -16.24 39.89
C VAL A 11 8.73 -16.79 38.76
N ALA A 12 7.98 -17.89 38.99
CA ALA A 12 7.09 -18.47 37.99
C ALA A 12 5.94 -17.53 37.58
N ALA A 13 5.36 -16.79 38.52
CA ALA A 13 4.33 -15.80 38.21
C ALA A 13 4.89 -14.63 37.38
N ARG A 14 6.11 -14.18 37.69
CA ARG A 14 6.79 -13.12 36.96
C ARG A 14 7.12 -13.52 35.52
N THR A 15 7.67 -14.71 35.31
CA THR A 15 7.96 -15.21 33.95
C THR A 15 6.68 -15.40 33.13
N LEU A 16 5.59 -15.82 33.75
CA LEU A 16 4.29 -15.90 33.09
C LEU A 16 3.76 -14.50 32.67
N SER A 17 3.92 -13.48 33.51
CA SER A 17 3.56 -12.10 33.14
C SER A 17 4.39 -11.60 31.96
N GLU A 18 5.71 -11.74 32.04
CA GLU A 18 6.65 -11.28 31.01
C GLU A 18 6.39 -11.98 29.65
N THR A 19 6.09 -13.29 29.66
CA THR A 19 5.73 -14.01 28.42
C THR A 19 4.38 -13.57 27.84
N ASN A 20 3.39 -13.27 28.67
CA ASN A 20 2.11 -12.77 28.20
C ASN A 20 2.23 -11.36 27.61
N GLU A 21 3.02 -10.49 28.24
CA GLU A 21 3.33 -9.14 27.72
C GLU A 21 4.04 -9.22 26.36
N ALA A 22 5.05 -10.09 26.23
CA ALA A 22 5.73 -10.32 24.96
C ALA A 22 4.77 -10.77 23.85
N ARG A 23 3.87 -11.72 24.15
CA ARG A 23 2.84 -12.18 23.19
C ARG A 23 1.89 -11.06 22.79
N GLN A 24 1.45 -10.22 23.72
CA GLN A 24 0.58 -9.09 23.39
C GLN A 24 1.26 -8.08 22.48
N ILE A 25 2.55 -7.81 22.71
CA ILE A 25 3.35 -6.92 21.86
C ILE A 25 3.47 -7.51 20.45
N GLU A 26 3.77 -8.79 20.33
CA GLU A 26 3.83 -9.49 19.05
C GLU A 26 2.50 -9.46 18.30
N GLN A 27 1.39 -9.74 18.98
CA GLN A 27 0.04 -9.70 18.40
C GLN A 27 -0.31 -8.30 17.90
N ARG A 28 -0.01 -7.25 18.69
CA ARG A 28 -0.25 -5.86 18.28
C ARG A 28 0.58 -5.50 17.05
N ARG A 29 1.87 -5.86 17.02
CA ARG A 29 2.73 -5.62 15.86
C ARG A 29 2.25 -6.38 14.62
N GLY A 30 1.84 -7.63 14.79
CA GLY A 30 1.26 -8.44 13.72
C GLY A 30 -0.02 -7.82 13.16
N ALA A 31 -0.94 -7.41 14.04
CA ALA A 31 -2.19 -6.75 13.63
C ALA A 31 -1.93 -5.44 12.87
N MET A 32 -1.04 -4.58 13.37
CA MET A 32 -0.67 -3.33 12.68
C MET A 32 -0.05 -3.59 11.30
N GLN A 33 0.83 -4.58 11.19
CA GLN A 33 1.45 -4.92 9.91
C GLN A 33 0.41 -5.42 8.89
N THR A 34 -0.54 -6.24 9.34
CA THR A 34 -1.65 -6.71 8.52
C THR A 34 -2.49 -5.53 8.04
N GLU A 35 -2.89 -4.64 8.94
CA GLU A 35 -3.71 -3.46 8.60
C GLU A 35 -3.03 -2.57 7.54
N ILE A 36 -1.75 -2.25 7.73
CA ILE A 36 -0.97 -1.45 6.77
C ILE A 36 -0.90 -2.15 5.40
N THR A 37 -0.71 -3.47 5.41
CA THR A 37 -0.62 -4.27 4.19
C THR A 37 -1.96 -4.33 3.45
N GLU A 38 -3.06 -4.55 4.17
CA GLU A 38 -4.41 -4.59 3.63
C GLU A 38 -4.82 -3.23 3.05
N ALA A 39 -4.54 -2.14 3.75
CA ALA A 39 -4.81 -0.79 3.28
C ALA A 39 -4.08 -0.49 1.95
N LYS A 40 -2.78 -0.81 1.88
CA LYS A 40 -2.00 -0.67 0.64
C LYS A 40 -2.59 -1.52 -0.49
N ASN A 41 -2.93 -2.78 -0.21
CA ASN A 41 -3.47 -3.68 -1.23
C ASN A 41 -4.84 -3.21 -1.74
N ALA A 42 -5.68 -2.68 -0.85
CA ALA A 42 -6.96 -2.07 -1.24
C ALA A 42 -6.76 -0.86 -2.16
N GLU A 43 -5.77 -0.01 -1.87
CA GLU A 43 -5.40 1.13 -2.71
C GLU A 43 -4.89 0.69 -4.08
N ILE A 44 -3.96 -0.27 -4.13
CA ILE A 44 -3.47 -0.88 -5.39
C ILE A 44 -4.61 -1.47 -6.21
N ASN A 45 -5.54 -2.19 -5.57
CA ASN A 45 -6.71 -2.74 -6.25
C ASN A 45 -7.62 -1.64 -6.81
N SER A 46 -7.76 -0.52 -6.11
CA SER A 46 -8.47 0.64 -6.66
C SER A 46 -7.75 1.26 -7.86
N ILE A 47 -6.42 1.38 -7.82
CA ILE A 47 -5.61 1.92 -8.93
C ILE A 47 -5.77 1.02 -10.16
N ASN A 48 -5.65 -0.29 -9.97
CA ASN A 48 -5.78 -1.26 -11.06
C ASN A 48 -7.18 -1.25 -11.70
N ARG A 49 -8.25 -1.09 -10.91
CA ARG A 49 -9.61 -0.93 -11.44
C ARG A 49 -9.74 0.32 -12.30
N ARG A 50 -9.23 1.46 -11.83
CA ARG A 50 -9.26 2.73 -12.59
C ARG A 50 -8.47 2.62 -13.89
N LEU A 51 -7.29 1.97 -13.86
CA LEU A 51 -6.51 1.71 -15.06
C LEU A 51 -7.28 0.84 -16.06
N ALA A 52 -7.92 -0.25 -15.60
CA ALA A 52 -8.71 -1.12 -16.46
C ALA A 52 -9.86 -0.34 -17.12
N ASP A 53 -10.60 0.46 -16.34
CA ASP A 53 -11.69 1.29 -16.84
C ASP A 53 -11.18 2.33 -17.86
N ALA A 54 -10.02 2.95 -17.61
CA ALA A 54 -9.40 3.91 -18.52
C ALA A 54 -9.00 3.24 -19.84
N LEU A 55 -8.34 2.09 -19.77
CA LEU A 55 -7.94 1.33 -20.97
C LEU A 55 -9.14 0.87 -21.80
N GLU A 56 -10.24 0.47 -21.16
CA GLU A 56 -11.47 0.11 -21.87
C GLU A 56 -12.07 1.32 -22.60
N ARG A 57 -12.07 2.51 -21.98
CA ARG A 57 -12.51 3.75 -22.64
C ARG A 57 -11.62 4.15 -23.81
N LEU A 58 -10.33 3.83 -23.74
CA LEU A 58 -9.35 4.13 -24.79
C LEU A 58 -9.39 3.14 -25.95
N ARG A 59 -10.02 1.97 -25.78
CA ARG A 59 -10.03 0.88 -26.75
C ARG A 59 -10.56 1.28 -28.14
N ASN A 60 -11.53 2.19 -28.19
CA ASN A 60 -12.12 2.66 -29.45
C ASN A 60 -11.47 3.93 -30.00
N ARG A 61 -10.40 4.44 -29.37
CA ARG A 61 -9.70 5.62 -29.89
C ARG A 61 -8.91 5.27 -31.15
N PRO A 62 -8.73 6.26 -32.05
CA PRO A 62 -7.89 6.07 -33.23
C PRO A 62 -6.47 5.69 -32.85
N ASP A 63 -5.87 4.85 -33.68
CA ASP A 63 -4.42 4.61 -33.68
C ASP A 63 -3.66 5.88 -34.08
N ARG A 64 -2.33 5.82 -33.99
CA ARG A 64 -1.45 6.90 -34.41
C ARG A 64 -1.71 7.22 -35.88
N LEU A 65 -2.21 8.42 -36.15
CA LEU A 65 -2.34 8.91 -37.51
C LEU A 65 -0.97 9.33 -38.04
N PRO A 66 -0.70 9.15 -39.36
CA PRO A 66 0.45 9.76 -39.99
C PRO A 66 0.38 11.28 -39.80
N ILE A 67 1.53 11.87 -39.47
CA ILE A 67 1.68 13.23 -38.95
C ILE A 67 1.00 14.25 -39.85
N ASP A 68 -0.15 14.76 -39.42
CA ASP A 68 -0.55 16.14 -39.68
C ASP A 68 -0.41 16.89 -38.35
N PRO A 69 0.37 17.99 -38.29
CA PRO A 69 0.47 18.79 -37.09
C PRO A 69 -0.86 19.55 -36.91
N VAL A 70 -1.85 18.90 -36.32
CA VAL A 70 -3.00 19.61 -35.77
C VAL A 70 -2.44 20.49 -34.67
N ALA A 71 -2.60 21.81 -34.80
CA ALA A 71 -2.20 22.74 -33.77
C ALA A 71 -2.89 22.34 -32.47
N CYS A 72 -2.12 21.82 -31.50
CA CYS A 72 -2.67 21.30 -30.25
C CYS A 72 -3.48 22.42 -29.58
N LYS A 73 -4.81 22.29 -29.54
CA LYS A 73 -5.68 23.29 -28.91
C LYS A 73 -5.73 23.01 -27.41
N GLY A 74 -4.57 23.11 -26.77
CA GLY A 74 -4.37 22.93 -25.33
C GLY A 74 -3.72 21.60 -24.94
N ALA A 75 -3.17 21.56 -23.73
CA ALA A 75 -2.45 20.39 -23.18
C ALA A 75 -3.38 19.49 -22.33
N THR A 76 -4.56 19.13 -22.84
CA THR A 76 -5.55 18.31 -22.12
C THR A 76 -5.38 16.81 -22.37
N GLY A 77 -4.60 16.41 -23.38
CA GLY A 77 -4.46 15.01 -23.80
C GLY A 77 -5.67 14.43 -24.54
N ALA A 78 -6.70 15.24 -24.82
CA ALA A 78 -7.88 14.80 -25.58
C ALA A 78 -7.54 14.36 -27.01
N GLU A 79 -6.47 14.94 -27.58
CA GLU A 79 -5.99 14.71 -28.94
C GLU A 79 -5.03 13.50 -29.04
N LEU A 80 -4.67 12.86 -27.92
CA LEU A 80 -3.76 11.72 -27.92
C LEU A 80 -4.39 10.50 -28.60
N SER A 81 -3.55 9.81 -29.38
CA SER A 81 -3.85 8.50 -29.94
C SER A 81 -4.19 7.50 -28.82
N GLY A 82 -4.96 6.46 -29.15
CA GLY A 82 -5.24 5.36 -28.22
C GLY A 82 -3.98 4.78 -27.57
N PRO A 83 -2.94 4.42 -28.37
CA PRO A 83 -1.68 3.92 -27.84
C PRO A 83 -0.93 4.89 -26.91
N ASP A 84 -0.87 6.19 -27.25
CA ASP A 84 -0.14 7.18 -26.44
C ASP A 84 -0.88 7.49 -25.13
N ALA A 85 -2.20 7.65 -25.19
CA ALA A 85 -3.01 7.79 -23.99
C ALA A 85 -2.90 6.55 -23.10
N GLY A 86 -2.94 5.35 -23.69
CA GLY A 86 -2.82 4.09 -22.96
C GLY A 86 -1.47 3.91 -22.28
N PHE A 87 -0.38 4.39 -22.90
CA PHE A 87 0.93 4.43 -22.27
C PHE A 87 0.93 5.34 -21.02
N LEU A 88 0.40 6.56 -21.14
CA LEU A 88 0.36 7.51 -20.04
C LEU A 88 -0.53 7.02 -18.88
N GLU A 89 -1.66 6.39 -19.15
CA GLU A 89 -2.51 5.79 -18.11
C GLU A 89 -1.77 4.69 -17.33
N ARG A 90 -0.97 3.86 -18.00
CA ARG A 90 -0.14 2.83 -17.35
C ARG A 90 0.95 3.44 -16.48
N GLU A 91 1.63 4.49 -16.97
CA GLU A 91 2.63 5.19 -16.16
C GLU A 91 2.03 5.94 -14.98
N ALA A 92 0.85 6.53 -15.14
CA ALA A 92 0.10 7.15 -14.04
C ALA A 92 -0.24 6.10 -12.96
N ALA A 93 -0.81 4.96 -13.36
CA ALA A 93 -1.11 3.86 -12.43
C ALA A 93 0.14 3.31 -11.74
N ARG A 94 1.26 3.21 -12.46
CA ARG A 94 2.55 2.82 -11.89
C ARG A 94 3.04 3.83 -10.85
N ALA A 95 2.95 5.13 -11.15
CA ALA A 95 3.32 6.20 -10.22
C ALA A 95 2.45 6.18 -8.95
N ASP A 96 1.13 6.00 -9.10
CA ASP A 96 0.22 5.90 -7.97
C ASP A 96 0.49 4.67 -7.11
N SER A 97 0.85 3.56 -7.74
CA SER A 97 1.25 2.34 -7.02
C SER A 97 2.50 2.56 -6.16
N LEU A 98 3.48 3.31 -6.68
CA LEU A 98 4.66 3.71 -5.92
C LEU A 98 4.31 4.64 -4.75
N ARG A 99 3.38 5.57 -4.94
CA ARG A 99 2.88 6.44 -3.85
C ARG A 99 2.20 5.63 -2.74
N ALA A 100 1.35 4.67 -3.10
CA ALA A 100 0.71 3.78 -2.15
C ALA A 100 1.75 2.95 -1.35
N ALA A 101 2.77 2.42 -2.05
CA ALA A 101 3.86 1.70 -1.40
C ALA A 101 4.68 2.59 -0.44
N LEU A 102 4.98 3.83 -0.84
CA LEU A 102 5.68 4.79 -0.02
C LEU A 102 4.87 5.17 1.24
N SER A 103 3.57 5.43 1.07
CA SER A 103 2.65 5.70 2.19
C SER A 103 2.65 4.54 3.21
N ALA A 104 2.57 3.29 2.72
CA ALA A 104 2.64 2.12 3.59
C ALA A 104 3.99 2.00 4.31
N CYS A 105 5.10 2.33 3.62
CA CYS A 105 6.43 2.33 4.21
C CYS A 105 6.54 3.35 5.37
N TYR A 106 6.05 4.57 5.17
CA TYR A 106 6.03 5.58 6.23
C TYR A 106 5.17 5.14 7.43
N LYS A 107 3.95 4.63 7.18
CA LYS A 107 3.08 4.11 8.25
C LYS A 107 3.74 2.98 9.05
N GLN A 108 4.46 2.10 8.36
CA GLN A 108 5.20 1.02 9.02
C GLN A 108 6.31 1.59 9.91
N TYR A 109 7.08 2.57 9.42
CA TYR A 109 8.13 3.21 10.21
C TYR A 109 7.58 3.99 11.41
N ASP A 110 6.49 4.74 11.21
CA ASP A 110 5.82 5.49 12.26
C ASP A 110 5.29 4.55 13.36
N SER A 111 4.77 3.38 12.98
CA SER A 111 4.32 2.36 13.95
C SER A 111 5.43 1.81 14.87
N LEU A 112 6.69 1.91 14.44
CA LEU A 112 7.86 1.48 15.22
C LEU A 112 8.42 2.59 16.11
N THR A 113 8.11 3.85 15.81
CA THR A 113 8.70 5.03 16.46
C THR A 113 7.71 5.81 17.32
N ALA A 114 6.40 5.59 17.14
CA ALA A 114 5.36 6.11 18.02
C ALA A 114 5.58 5.59 19.45
N LYS A 115 5.89 6.52 20.37
CA LYS A 115 6.07 6.27 21.81
C LYS A 115 4.75 5.97 22.51
#